data_AF-A0A7Y4NGQ7-F1
#
_entry.id   AF-A0A7Y4NGQ7-F1
#
_cell.length_a   1.000
_cell.length_b   1.000
_cell.length_c   1.000
_cell.angle_alpha   90.00
_cell.angle_beta   90.00
_cell.angle_gamma   90.00
#
_symmetry.space_group_name_H-M   'P 1'
#
loop_
_entity.id
_entity.type
_entity.pdbx_description
1 polymer ?
#
loop_
_entity_poly.entity_id
_entity_poly.type
_entity_poly.pdbx_seq_one_letter_code
_entity_poly.pdbx_strand_id
1 'polypeptide(L)'
;GFFGGDARGKTMSLGRGGSDYSAALAAAALDARLLEIWTDVDGIFSADPRLVPEAFALEEVSFEEAMELAYFGAKVLHPKTIAPARERGIPVRVCNSFRPEHPGTRVTATAPSSRHPVRGLSFLPDIALINIAGAGLKGVPGTAARVFEAMARASISVVLITQGSSESSISFCVGEAEAARAVLALEDAFEVEREAGKVDPIEHQPGLAVLSIVGDGMRHRVGVAGTFFSALADVDCSIAAIAQGSSERSISAVISREDGPRAMAHVHRKAFGTTEVVELLVAGVGTVGGELLRQIHQQAPKLRAHGLDLRVCAIANSRHSLVAPEGVALDGWKARLDASESGFTLDTFRAWAKARRPGRPIFVDCTSSEDVALGYPALMASGLHVVTANKKANAGRQEHWRALRETAARHQRRFLYETNVGAGLPVIDTLKNLLRTGDTVHRVEGILSGSLSFILGLTEAGVPLSKAVGTAMEKGFTEPDPRDDLEGTDVARKVLILARELGRTLELEEVALASLLPEEFDAKGPLPEFLARLPQADELFQRRVDAHRKEGKVLRYVGSVGPEGVRVGLVPVPLEHPLAAVKGGENALSFLSERYSPTPLVIRGYGAGAAVTAAGVLADVLRLVEGPLP
;
A
#
# COMPACT_ATOMS: atom_id res chain seq x y z
N GLY A 1 25.28 41.81 -19.69
CA GLY A 1 25.34 40.38 -20.04
C GLY A 1 26.18 39.66 -19.01
N PHE A 2 26.75 38.49 -19.31
CA PHE A 2 27.64 37.77 -18.37
C PHE A 2 28.87 38.59 -17.95
N PHE A 3 29.32 39.49 -18.82
CA PHE A 3 30.38 40.47 -18.54
C PHE A 3 29.81 41.90 -18.47
N GLY A 4 30.43 42.72 -17.62
CA GLY A 4 30.18 44.16 -17.46
C GLY A 4 31.48 44.92 -17.16
N GLY A 5 31.40 46.24 -16.96
CA GLY A 5 32.55 47.08 -16.59
C GLY A 5 32.36 47.73 -15.22
N ASP A 6 33.42 47.82 -14.42
CA ASP A 6 33.42 48.67 -13.23
C ASP A 6 33.50 50.17 -13.57
N ALA A 7 33.42 51.05 -12.57
CA ALA A 7 33.50 52.50 -12.74
C ALA A 7 34.84 52.99 -13.35
N ARG A 8 35.85 52.12 -13.45
CA ARG A 8 37.17 52.40 -14.04
C ARG A 8 37.35 51.74 -15.41
N GLY A 9 36.28 51.15 -15.97
CA GLY A 9 36.29 50.50 -17.27
C GLY A 9 36.91 49.09 -17.27
N LYS A 10 37.16 48.48 -16.10
CA LYS A 10 37.69 47.12 -16.02
C LYS A 10 36.57 46.11 -16.22
N THR A 11 36.78 45.16 -17.14
CA THR A 11 35.84 44.05 -17.37
C THR A 11 35.71 43.18 -16.12
N MET A 12 34.48 42.96 -15.67
CA MET A 12 34.12 42.06 -14.57
C MET A 12 33.13 41.01 -15.05
N SER A 13 33.19 39.81 -14.45
CA SER A 13 32.13 38.81 -14.59
C SER A 13 31.07 39.05 -13.52
N LEU A 14 29.79 39.02 -13.93
CA LEU A 14 28.65 39.07 -13.00
C LEU A 14 28.30 37.67 -12.43
N GLY A 15 29.03 36.63 -12.85
CA GLY A 15 28.78 35.25 -12.45
C GLY A 15 27.53 34.63 -13.08
N ARG A 16 27.16 33.44 -12.59
CA ARG A 16 25.99 32.69 -13.06
C ARG A 16 24.72 33.53 -12.84
N GLY A 17 23.90 33.68 -13.89
CA GLY A 17 22.68 34.51 -13.87
C GLY A 17 22.90 35.99 -14.21
N GLY A 18 24.15 36.42 -14.48
CA GLY A 18 24.45 37.81 -14.84
C GLY A 18 23.77 38.29 -16.12
N SER A 19 23.58 37.39 -17.10
CA SER A 19 22.82 37.67 -18.32
C SER A 19 21.34 37.94 -18.01
N ASP A 20 20.70 37.06 -17.25
CA ASP A 20 19.29 37.19 -16.85
C ASP A 20 19.06 38.47 -16.05
N TYR A 21 19.97 38.78 -15.12
CA TYR A 21 19.91 40.02 -14.34
C TYR A 21 20.04 41.27 -15.20
N SER A 22 20.97 41.26 -16.17
CA SER A 22 21.11 42.37 -17.12
C SER A 22 19.85 42.55 -17.96
N ALA A 23 19.23 41.44 -18.40
CA ALA A 23 18.01 41.46 -19.19
C ALA A 23 16.82 41.97 -18.36
N ALA A 24 16.71 41.57 -17.09
CA ALA A 24 15.69 42.08 -16.18
C ALA A 24 15.84 43.58 -15.90
N LEU A 25 17.07 44.07 -15.71
CA LEU A 25 17.34 45.51 -15.57
C LEU A 25 16.97 46.28 -16.83
N ALA A 26 17.31 45.76 -18.02
CA ALA A 26 16.93 46.37 -19.28
C ALA A 26 15.41 46.38 -19.48
N ALA A 27 14.73 45.27 -19.18
CA ALA A 27 13.28 45.17 -19.23
C ALA A 27 12.62 46.20 -18.29
N ALA A 28 13.13 46.34 -17.06
CA ALA A 28 12.64 47.31 -16.09
C ALA A 28 12.90 48.76 -16.54
N ALA A 29 14.05 49.06 -17.15
CA ALA A 29 14.39 50.39 -17.65
C ALA A 29 13.56 50.80 -18.87
N LEU A 30 13.12 49.83 -19.67
CA LEU A 30 12.34 50.03 -20.89
C LEU A 30 10.83 49.90 -20.67
N ASP A 31 10.38 49.64 -19.43
CA ASP A 31 8.99 49.28 -19.10
C ASP A 31 8.45 48.19 -20.04
N ALA A 32 9.26 47.14 -20.26
CA ALA A 32 8.94 46.09 -21.21
C ALA A 32 7.67 45.32 -20.83
N ARG A 33 6.88 44.90 -21.83
CA ARG A 33 5.66 44.10 -21.62
C ARG A 33 5.95 42.67 -21.13
N LEU A 34 7.12 42.13 -21.48
CA LEU A 34 7.52 40.76 -21.23
C LEU A 34 9.04 40.65 -21.26
N LEU A 35 9.61 39.90 -20.32
CA LEU A 35 11.00 39.44 -20.37
C LEU A 35 11.02 37.95 -20.74
N GLU A 36 11.70 37.57 -21.82
CA GLU A 36 11.88 36.16 -22.18
C GLU A 36 13.30 35.71 -21.84
N ILE A 37 13.41 34.64 -21.06
CA ILE A 37 14.66 33.97 -20.70
C ILE A 37 14.72 32.65 -21.46
N TRP A 38 15.67 32.54 -22.38
CA TRP A 38 15.85 31.38 -23.24
C TRP A 38 16.92 30.45 -22.65
N THR A 39 16.53 29.20 -22.39
CA THR A 39 17.34 28.17 -21.72
C THR A 39 17.29 26.84 -22.51
N ASP A 40 17.74 25.74 -21.93
CA ASP A 40 17.78 24.39 -22.52
C ASP A 40 16.62 23.48 -22.10
N VAL A 41 15.67 24.01 -21.31
CA VAL A 41 14.47 23.30 -20.83
C VAL A 41 13.18 23.98 -21.27
N ASP A 42 12.11 23.19 -21.34
CA ASP A 42 10.77 23.61 -21.78
C ASP A 42 10.06 24.62 -20.85
N GLY A 43 10.63 24.88 -19.67
CA GLY A 43 10.08 25.80 -18.67
C GLY A 43 10.49 25.43 -17.25
N ILE A 44 9.73 25.90 -16.27
CA ILE A 44 9.80 25.45 -14.88
C ILE A 44 8.91 24.21 -14.75
N PHE A 45 9.46 23.11 -14.26
CA PHE A 45 8.73 21.85 -14.13
C PHE A 45 8.08 21.69 -12.76
N SER A 46 7.02 20.87 -12.70
CA SER A 46 6.35 20.47 -11.46
C SER A 46 7.24 19.69 -10.48
N ALA A 47 8.35 19.12 -10.96
CA ALA A 47 9.36 18.35 -10.23
C ALA A 47 10.61 18.22 -11.13
N ASP A 48 11.76 17.77 -10.62
CA ASP A 48 12.93 17.47 -11.46
C ASP A 48 12.61 16.26 -12.36
N PRO A 49 12.57 16.41 -13.70
CA PRO A 49 12.19 15.31 -14.61
C PRO A 49 13.18 14.15 -14.61
N ARG A 50 14.39 14.34 -14.07
CA ARG A 50 15.39 13.26 -13.90
C ARG A 50 15.05 12.34 -12.72
N LEU A 51 14.31 12.87 -11.73
CA LEU A 51 13.88 12.14 -10.55
C LEU A 51 12.41 11.66 -10.68
N VAL A 52 11.59 12.45 -11.39
CA VAL A 52 10.17 12.17 -11.61
C VAL A 52 9.88 12.24 -13.11
N PRO A 53 9.91 11.12 -13.85
CA PRO A 53 9.67 11.09 -15.29
C PRO A 53 8.31 11.68 -15.73
N GLU A 54 7.30 11.62 -14.86
CA GLU A 54 5.96 12.16 -15.09
C GLU A 54 5.87 13.67 -14.81
N ALA A 55 6.97 14.33 -14.46
CA ALA A 55 7.01 15.78 -14.29
C ALA A 55 6.70 16.50 -15.60
N PHE A 56 5.93 17.58 -15.51
CA PHE A 56 5.49 18.36 -16.65
C PHE A 56 5.88 19.83 -16.49
N ALA A 57 6.06 20.52 -17.62
CA ALA A 57 6.30 21.96 -17.64
C ALA A 57 5.03 22.70 -17.18
N LEU A 58 5.21 23.63 -16.25
CA LEU A 58 4.12 24.45 -15.72
C LEU A 58 3.79 25.55 -16.73
N GLU A 59 2.51 25.77 -17.00
CA GLU A 59 2.08 26.83 -17.93
C GLU A 59 2.34 28.23 -17.34
N GLU A 60 1.94 28.43 -16.08
CA GLU A 60 2.08 29.71 -15.36
C GLU A 60 2.40 29.50 -13.88
N VAL A 61 3.24 30.35 -13.27
CA VAL A 61 3.56 30.33 -11.83
C VAL A 61 3.68 31.74 -11.30
N SER A 62 3.53 31.94 -9.99
CA SER A 62 3.80 33.24 -9.39
C SER A 62 5.30 33.43 -9.18
N PHE A 63 5.75 34.68 -9.02
CA PHE A 63 7.14 34.95 -8.65
C PHE A 63 7.55 34.24 -7.38
N GLU A 64 6.67 34.21 -6.37
CA GLU A 64 6.96 33.58 -5.08
C GLU A 64 7.02 32.05 -5.21
N GLU A 65 6.12 31.43 -5.98
CA GLU A 65 6.20 29.98 -6.29
C GLU A 65 7.49 29.63 -7.05
N ALA A 66 7.84 30.42 -8.07
CA ALA A 66 9.05 30.21 -8.86
C ALA A 66 10.32 30.33 -8.00
N MET A 67 10.34 31.29 -7.07
CA MET A 67 11.46 31.50 -6.16
C MET A 67 11.64 30.32 -5.19
N GLU A 68 10.55 29.83 -4.60
CA GLU A 68 10.57 28.67 -3.69
C GLU A 68 11.02 27.39 -4.42
N LEU A 69 10.48 27.13 -5.63
CA LEU A 69 10.90 25.99 -6.45
C LEU A 69 12.39 26.07 -6.82
N ALA A 70 12.87 27.28 -7.13
CA ALA A 70 14.26 27.49 -7.51
C ALA A 70 15.24 27.37 -6.35
N TYR A 71 14.86 27.86 -5.16
CA TYR A 71 15.71 27.85 -3.97
C TYR A 71 16.13 26.43 -3.58
N PHE A 72 15.22 25.46 -3.74
CA PHE A 72 15.43 24.06 -3.34
C PHE A 72 15.71 23.11 -4.51
N GLY A 73 16.16 23.60 -5.69
CA GLY A 73 16.75 22.72 -6.71
C GLY A 73 16.37 22.98 -8.17
N ALA A 74 15.29 23.73 -8.45
CA ALA A 74 14.95 24.10 -9.83
C ALA A 74 15.84 25.26 -10.32
N LYS A 75 17.08 24.95 -10.74
CA LYS A 75 18.12 25.93 -11.13
C LYS A 75 17.83 26.74 -12.41
N VAL A 76 16.56 26.89 -12.79
CA VAL A 76 16.09 27.54 -14.02
C VAL A 76 15.99 29.05 -13.85
N LEU A 77 15.57 29.55 -12.68
CA LEU A 77 15.46 30.99 -12.40
C LEU A 77 16.04 31.32 -11.03
N HIS A 78 17.02 32.23 -10.98
CA HIS A 78 17.56 32.67 -9.70
C HIS A 78 16.80 33.90 -9.18
N PRO A 79 16.33 33.94 -7.91
CA PRO A 79 15.50 35.04 -7.40
C PRO A 79 16.12 36.44 -7.61
N LYS A 80 17.43 36.58 -7.36
CA LYS A 80 18.15 37.84 -7.54
C LYS A 80 18.18 38.34 -8.99
N THR A 81 18.08 37.45 -9.98
CA THR A 81 18.23 37.83 -11.38
C THR A 81 16.93 38.41 -11.95
N ILE A 82 15.78 38.01 -11.43
CA ILE A 82 14.46 38.48 -11.87
C ILE A 82 13.86 39.55 -10.97
N ALA A 83 14.54 39.92 -9.87
CA ALA A 83 14.06 40.93 -8.92
C ALA A 83 13.64 42.26 -9.59
N PRO A 84 14.40 42.83 -10.56
CA PRO A 84 13.98 44.07 -11.23
C PRO A 84 12.67 43.92 -12.01
N ALA A 85 12.47 42.76 -12.66
CA ALA A 85 11.22 42.47 -13.38
C ALA A 85 10.05 42.31 -12.41
N ARG A 86 10.25 41.62 -11.28
CA ARG A 86 9.24 41.47 -10.22
C ARG A 86 8.81 42.82 -9.63
N GLU A 87 9.77 43.68 -9.29
CA GLU A 87 9.49 45.01 -8.71
C GLU A 87 8.65 45.90 -9.62
N ARG A 88 8.83 45.77 -10.95
CA ARG A 88 8.03 46.47 -11.97
C ARG A 88 6.77 45.70 -12.39
N GLY A 89 6.52 44.52 -11.85
CA GLY A 89 5.40 43.66 -12.26
C GLY A 89 5.50 43.17 -13.71
N ILE A 90 6.69 43.15 -14.30
CA ILE A 90 6.94 42.71 -15.66
C ILE A 90 6.92 41.18 -15.70
N PRO A 91 5.99 40.54 -16.44
CA PRO A 91 5.98 39.09 -16.59
C PRO A 91 7.29 38.57 -17.17
N VAL A 92 7.73 37.41 -16.70
CA VAL A 92 8.89 36.69 -17.23
C VAL A 92 8.40 35.42 -17.91
N ARG A 93 9.00 35.01 -19.03
CA ARG A 93 8.74 33.71 -19.65
C ARG A 93 10.03 32.92 -19.79
N VAL A 94 10.01 31.68 -19.35
CA VAL A 94 11.11 30.73 -19.54
C VAL A 94 10.84 29.92 -20.80
N CYS A 95 11.72 30.02 -21.80
CA CYS A 95 11.59 29.41 -23.12
C CYS A 95 12.72 28.42 -23.39
N ASN A 96 12.49 27.45 -24.29
CA ASN A 96 13.52 26.49 -24.71
C ASN A 96 14.15 26.88 -26.06
N SER A 97 15.46 27.08 -26.07
CA SER A 97 16.25 27.40 -27.27
C SER A 97 16.26 26.27 -28.30
N PHE A 98 16.13 25.02 -27.85
CA PHE A 98 16.08 23.83 -28.72
C PHE A 98 14.66 23.48 -29.19
N ARG A 99 13.63 24.06 -28.55
CA ARG A 99 12.21 23.86 -28.90
C ARG A 99 11.47 25.20 -28.90
N PRO A 100 11.76 26.10 -29.87
CA PRO A 100 11.26 27.48 -29.84
C PRO A 100 9.74 27.61 -29.99
N GLU A 101 9.07 26.58 -30.49
CA GLU A 101 7.60 26.54 -30.58
C GLU A 101 6.93 26.16 -29.25
N HIS A 102 7.68 25.67 -28.26
CA HIS A 102 7.12 25.33 -26.95
C HIS A 102 6.68 26.63 -26.22
N PRO A 103 5.47 26.68 -25.63
CA PRO A 103 4.94 27.92 -25.03
C PRO A 103 5.73 28.44 -23.82
N GLY A 104 6.53 27.56 -23.19
CA GLY A 104 7.32 27.91 -22.03
C GLY A 104 6.50 28.02 -20.75
N THR A 105 7.15 28.45 -19.66
CA THR A 105 6.47 28.81 -18.41
C THR A 105 6.40 30.31 -18.26
N ARG A 106 5.22 30.85 -18.00
CA ARG A 106 5.03 32.27 -17.67
C ARG A 106 5.10 32.49 -16.16
N VAL A 107 5.85 33.49 -15.72
CA VAL A 107 6.01 33.89 -14.31
C VAL A 107 5.39 35.27 -14.12
N THR A 108 4.46 35.39 -13.19
CA THR A 108 3.69 36.62 -12.96
C THR A 108 3.56 36.99 -11.47
N ALA A 109 3.02 38.17 -11.18
CA ALA A 109 2.78 38.60 -9.80
C ALA A 109 1.74 37.73 -9.07
N THR A 110 0.74 37.25 -9.81
CA THR A 110 -0.33 36.39 -9.31
C THR A 110 -0.56 35.26 -10.28
N ALA A 111 -0.36 34.02 -9.85
CA ALA A 111 -0.70 32.86 -10.66
C ALA A 111 -2.23 32.66 -10.69
N PRO A 112 -2.78 32.17 -11.82
CA PRO A 112 -4.17 31.73 -11.86
C PRO A 112 -4.39 30.53 -10.93
N SER A 113 -5.62 30.36 -10.45
CA SER A 113 -5.99 29.24 -9.60
C SER A 113 -5.77 27.91 -10.31
N SER A 114 -4.83 27.12 -9.81
CA SER A 114 -4.56 25.76 -10.28
C SER A 114 -5.64 24.78 -9.78
N ARG A 115 -5.91 23.72 -10.56
CA ARG A 115 -6.72 22.58 -10.09
C ARG A 115 -6.05 21.90 -8.88
N HIS A 116 -4.73 21.86 -8.88
CA HIS A 116 -3.90 21.29 -7.81
C HIS A 116 -3.43 22.40 -6.86
N PRO A 117 -3.60 22.23 -5.54
CA PRO A 117 -3.13 23.21 -4.56
C PRO A 117 -1.60 23.30 -4.49
N VAL A 118 -0.91 22.19 -4.78
CA VAL A 118 0.54 22.13 -4.96
C VAL A 118 0.85 22.52 -6.41
N ARG A 119 1.77 23.46 -6.59
CA ARG A 119 2.26 23.91 -7.91
C ARG A 119 3.48 23.11 -8.35
N GLY A 120 4.36 22.74 -7.43
CA GLY A 120 5.50 21.88 -7.73
C GLY A 120 6.21 21.36 -6.49
N LEU A 121 7.18 20.49 -6.72
CA LEU A 121 8.06 19.90 -5.72
C LEU A 121 9.50 20.33 -5.98
N SER A 122 10.26 20.46 -4.91
CA SER A 122 11.68 20.77 -4.94
C SER A 122 12.48 19.81 -4.06
N PHE A 123 13.69 19.46 -4.49
CA PHE A 123 14.56 18.51 -3.80
C PHE A 123 16.00 19.02 -3.74
N LEU A 124 16.49 19.20 -2.51
CA LEU A 124 17.84 19.66 -2.23
C LEU A 124 18.65 18.54 -1.54
N PRO A 125 19.54 17.85 -2.26
CA PRO A 125 20.41 16.82 -1.69
C PRO A 125 21.60 17.42 -0.92
N ASP A 126 22.36 16.54 -0.27
CA ASP A 126 23.65 16.85 0.36
C ASP A 126 23.53 17.88 1.48
N ILE A 127 22.61 17.59 2.40
CA ILE A 127 22.32 18.42 3.57
C ILE A 127 22.71 17.66 4.84
N ALA A 128 23.17 18.41 5.84
CA ALA A 128 23.30 17.94 7.21
C ALA A 128 22.36 18.70 8.14
N LEU A 129 21.73 17.99 9.08
CA LEU A 129 20.97 18.59 10.18
C LEU A 129 21.91 18.81 11.36
N ILE A 130 22.02 20.05 11.83
CA ILE A 130 22.76 20.45 13.03
C ILE A 130 21.75 20.67 14.15
N ASN A 131 22.05 20.18 15.34
CA ASN A 131 21.22 20.38 16.53
C ASN A 131 22.07 20.93 17.69
N ILE A 132 21.61 22.05 18.25
CA ILE A 132 22.13 22.61 19.51
C ILE A 132 21.01 22.53 20.54
N ALA A 133 21.28 21.85 21.66
CA ALA A 133 20.31 21.62 22.72
C ALA A 133 20.93 21.88 24.10
N GLY A 134 20.08 22.11 25.10
CA GLY A 134 20.51 22.18 26.49
C GLY A 134 19.53 22.96 27.38
N ALA A 135 19.51 22.60 28.66
CA ALA A 135 18.66 23.26 29.66
C ALA A 135 18.98 24.76 29.80
N GLY A 136 20.23 25.15 29.53
CA GLY A 136 20.67 26.55 29.58
C GLY A 136 20.24 27.42 28.41
N LEU A 137 19.60 26.86 27.37
CA LEU A 137 19.11 27.64 26.22
C LEU A 137 17.68 28.15 26.44
N LYS A 138 16.90 27.44 27.25
CA LYS A 138 15.48 27.68 27.44
C LYS A 138 15.20 29.08 28.01
N GLY A 139 14.44 29.89 27.26
CA GLY A 139 14.02 31.21 27.69
C GLY A 139 15.16 32.22 27.86
N VAL A 140 16.35 31.93 27.31
CA VAL A 140 17.49 32.85 27.31
C VAL A 140 17.47 33.68 26.02
N PRO A 141 17.16 34.99 26.10
CA PRO A 141 17.14 35.84 24.92
C PRO A 141 18.53 35.91 24.27
N GLY A 142 18.55 35.88 22.93
CA GLY A 142 19.79 36.02 22.15
C GLY A 142 20.49 34.70 21.79
N THR A 143 20.04 33.55 22.29
CA THR A 143 20.59 32.23 21.90
C THR A 143 20.52 32.02 20.38
N ALA A 144 19.35 32.21 19.78
CA ALA A 144 19.18 32.07 18.33
C ALA A 144 20.08 33.06 17.55
N ALA A 145 20.22 34.29 18.04
CA ALA A 145 21.09 35.29 17.44
C ALA A 145 22.56 34.83 17.43
N ARG A 146 23.05 34.28 18.54
CA ARG A 146 24.41 33.73 18.66
C ARG A 146 24.65 32.56 17.70
N VAL A 147 23.68 31.65 17.58
CA VAL A 147 23.74 30.51 16.64
C VAL A 147 23.93 31.02 15.21
N PHE A 148 23.08 31.95 14.75
CA PHE A 148 23.16 32.45 13.37
C PHE A 148 24.34 33.40 13.14
N GLU A 149 24.80 34.13 14.17
CA GLU A 149 26.02 34.93 14.10
C GLU A 149 27.25 34.03 13.94
N ALA A 150 27.33 32.90 14.65
CA ALA A 150 28.41 31.92 14.48
C ALA A 150 28.44 31.38 13.04
N MET A 151 27.27 31.04 12.47
CA MET A 151 27.17 30.60 11.08
C MET A 151 27.61 31.69 10.10
N ALA A 152 27.17 32.94 10.31
CA ALA A 152 27.53 34.06 9.47
C ALA A 152 29.04 34.36 9.50
N ARG A 153 29.67 34.35 10.68
CA ARG A 153 31.13 34.52 10.83
C ARG A 153 31.90 33.41 10.13
N ALA A 154 31.37 32.18 10.18
CA ALA A 154 31.92 31.05 9.46
C ALA A 154 31.60 31.08 7.95
N SER A 155 30.86 32.06 7.42
CA SER A 155 30.38 32.11 6.03
C SER A 155 29.61 30.85 5.61
N ILE A 156 28.74 30.36 6.48
CA ILE A 156 27.89 29.17 6.26
C ILE A 156 26.45 29.62 6.05
N SER A 157 25.82 29.13 4.99
CA SER A 157 24.41 29.42 4.70
C SER A 157 23.50 28.41 5.37
N VAL A 158 22.57 28.90 6.20
CA VAL A 158 21.51 28.07 6.77
C VAL A 158 20.37 27.94 5.76
N VAL A 159 19.92 26.70 5.53
CA VAL A 159 18.93 26.34 4.51
C VAL A 159 17.52 26.27 5.10
N LEU A 160 17.38 25.63 6.26
CA LEU A 160 16.11 25.34 6.93
C LEU A 160 16.34 25.45 8.43
N ILE A 161 15.36 26.00 9.17
CA ILE A 161 15.42 26.16 10.62
C ILE A 161 14.16 25.51 11.22
N THR A 162 14.34 24.76 12.31
CA THR A 162 13.25 24.20 13.11
C THR A 162 13.57 24.37 14.59
N GLN A 163 12.58 24.75 15.38
CA GLN A 163 12.73 25.00 16.81
C GLN A 163 11.47 24.54 17.53
N GLY A 164 11.64 23.75 18.59
CA GLY A 164 10.55 23.33 19.44
C GLY A 164 10.06 24.48 20.33
N SER A 165 8.78 24.44 20.71
CA SER A 165 8.16 25.44 21.58
C SER A 165 8.75 25.52 22.99
N SER A 166 9.52 24.51 23.41
CA SER A 166 10.26 24.51 24.68
C SER A 166 11.47 25.44 24.66
N GLU A 167 11.89 25.92 23.49
CA GLU A 167 13.10 26.73 23.25
C GLU A 167 14.40 26.09 23.76
N SER A 168 14.37 24.79 24.08
CA SER A 168 15.50 24.05 24.62
C SER A 168 16.43 23.48 23.55
N SER A 169 16.03 23.57 22.28
CA SER A 169 16.83 23.15 21.14
C SER A 169 16.54 24.00 19.91
N ILE A 170 17.57 24.23 19.10
CA ILE A 170 17.48 24.82 17.78
C ILE A 170 18.14 23.83 16.82
N SER A 171 17.40 23.43 15.78
CA SER A 171 17.96 22.57 14.74
C SER A 171 17.87 23.27 13.39
N PHE A 172 18.89 23.11 12.58
CA PHE A 172 18.94 23.76 11.27
C PHE A 172 19.77 22.98 10.28
N CYS A 173 19.48 23.16 9.00
CA CYS A 173 20.16 22.49 7.91
C CYS A 173 21.24 23.38 7.29
N VAL A 174 22.39 22.78 6.99
CA VAL A 174 23.49 23.37 6.22
C VAL A 174 23.91 22.42 5.10
N GLY A 175 24.70 22.90 4.14
CA GLY A 175 25.33 22.00 3.17
C GLY A 175 26.20 20.95 3.88
N GLU A 176 26.14 19.69 3.45
CA GLU A 176 26.85 18.58 4.09
C GLU A 176 28.37 18.84 4.16
N ALA A 177 28.94 19.47 3.12
CA ALA A 177 30.34 19.87 3.08
C ALA A 177 30.72 20.94 4.13
N GLU A 178 29.74 21.67 4.67
CA GLU A 178 29.93 22.72 5.67
C GLU A 178 29.66 22.24 7.10
N ALA A 179 29.12 21.02 7.27
CA ALA A 179 28.65 20.50 8.55
C ALA A 179 29.74 20.54 9.65
N ALA A 180 30.94 20.06 9.34
CA ALA A 180 32.05 20.04 10.30
C ALA A 180 32.47 21.46 10.73
N ARG A 181 32.49 22.42 9.79
CA ARG A 181 32.76 23.83 10.08
C ARG A 181 31.64 24.46 10.92
N ALA A 182 30.38 24.09 10.68
CA ALA A 182 29.24 24.56 11.45
C ALA A 182 29.32 24.08 12.90
N VAL A 183 29.65 22.81 13.12
CA VAL A 183 29.85 22.25 14.47
C VAL A 183 30.95 23.03 15.18
N LEU A 184 32.14 23.14 14.59
CA LEU A 184 33.27 23.87 15.21
C LEU A 184 32.93 25.32 15.56
N ALA A 185 32.21 26.02 14.68
CA ALA A 185 31.79 27.40 14.93
C ALA A 185 30.80 27.52 16.09
N LEU A 186 29.91 26.54 16.28
CA LEU A 186 29.00 26.50 17.44
C LEU A 186 29.73 26.11 18.72
N GLU A 187 30.68 25.18 18.65
CA GLU A 187 31.48 24.78 19.80
C GLU A 187 32.28 25.96 20.36
N ASP A 188 32.90 26.75 19.49
CA ASP A 188 33.60 27.99 19.85
C ASP A 188 32.62 29.04 20.42
N ALA A 189 31.48 29.25 19.76
CA ALA A 189 30.52 30.26 20.17
C ALA A 189 29.82 29.97 21.52
N PHE A 190 29.77 28.72 21.96
CA PHE A 190 29.09 28.25 23.18
C PHE A 190 30.02 27.48 24.13
N GLU A 191 31.34 27.70 24.03
CA GLU A 191 32.36 27.00 24.83
C GLU A 191 32.07 27.06 26.33
N VAL A 192 31.81 28.27 26.86
CA VAL A 192 31.54 28.52 28.29
C VAL A 192 30.29 27.78 28.76
N GLU A 193 29.21 27.80 27.98
CA GLU A 193 27.99 27.10 28.35
C GLU A 193 28.13 25.59 28.26
N ARG A 194 28.92 25.08 27.32
CA ARG A 194 29.25 23.65 27.23
C ARG A 194 30.08 23.18 28.41
N GLU A 195 31.14 23.90 28.78
CA GLU A 195 31.96 23.58 29.96
C GLU A 195 31.14 23.61 31.26
N ALA A 196 30.17 24.52 31.34
CA ALA A 196 29.25 24.60 32.47
C ALA A 196 28.13 23.54 32.45
N GLY A 197 28.09 22.64 31.46
CA GLY A 197 27.06 21.61 31.31
C GLY A 197 25.66 22.18 31.02
N LYS A 198 25.58 23.40 30.49
CA LYS A 198 24.33 24.10 30.16
C LYS A 198 23.89 23.87 28.71
N VAL A 199 24.83 23.54 27.85
CA VAL A 199 24.64 23.16 26.45
C VAL A 199 25.20 21.76 26.26
N ASP A 200 24.41 20.89 25.64
CA ASP A 200 24.80 19.52 25.30
C ASP A 200 25.82 19.51 24.15
N PRO A 201 26.51 18.38 23.89
CA PRO A 201 27.35 18.26 22.70
C PRO A 201 26.57 18.61 21.42
N ILE A 202 27.20 19.38 20.53
CA ILE A 202 26.57 19.76 19.27
C ILE A 202 26.47 18.53 18.37
N GLU A 203 25.24 18.17 18.02
CA GLU A 203 24.95 17.01 17.19
C GLU A 203 24.88 17.42 15.72
N HIS A 204 25.32 16.53 14.83
CA HIS A 204 25.11 16.67 13.40
C HIS A 204 24.75 15.33 12.77
N GLN A 205 23.86 15.38 11.79
CA GLN A 205 23.41 14.22 11.02
C GLN A 205 23.60 14.49 9.51
N PRO A 206 24.63 13.91 8.88
CA PRO A 206 24.86 14.04 7.43
C PRO A 206 23.98 13.05 6.63
N GLY A 207 24.07 13.10 5.30
CA GLY A 207 23.38 12.15 4.42
C GLY A 207 21.88 12.41 4.27
N LEU A 208 21.45 13.66 4.52
CA LEU A 208 20.06 14.07 4.44
C LEU A 208 19.79 14.89 3.17
N ALA A 209 18.51 15.12 2.90
CA ALA A 209 18.01 15.99 1.85
C ALA A 209 16.75 16.72 2.31
N VAL A 210 16.47 17.87 1.71
CA VAL A 210 15.22 18.63 1.92
C VAL A 210 14.29 18.37 0.74
N LEU A 211 13.11 17.84 1.02
CA LEU A 211 12.01 17.71 0.06
C LEU A 211 10.91 18.70 0.44
N SER A 212 10.47 19.53 -0.49
CA SER A 212 9.41 20.51 -0.25
C SER A 212 8.31 20.43 -1.31
N ILE A 213 7.07 20.67 -0.87
CA ILE A 213 5.95 21.02 -1.75
C ILE A 213 5.75 22.53 -1.73
N VAL A 214 5.46 23.12 -2.89
CA VAL A 214 5.31 24.56 -3.09
C VAL A 214 3.98 24.88 -3.77
N GLY A 215 3.25 25.87 -3.28
CA GLY A 215 2.06 26.41 -3.96
C GLY A 215 1.37 27.54 -3.18
N ASP A 216 0.93 28.58 -3.88
CA ASP A 216 0.23 29.75 -3.30
C ASP A 216 -1.09 29.36 -2.62
N GLY A 217 -1.78 28.35 -3.15
CA GLY A 217 -3.11 27.94 -2.71
C GLY A 217 -3.13 26.99 -1.51
N MET A 218 -1.97 26.55 -0.99
CA MET A 218 -1.92 25.49 0.03
C MET A 218 -2.51 25.94 1.37
N ARG A 219 -2.26 27.18 1.80
CA ARG A 219 -2.81 27.77 3.03
C ARG A 219 -4.34 27.69 3.14
N HIS A 220 -5.02 27.72 2.00
CA HIS A 220 -6.48 27.76 1.92
C HIS A 220 -7.09 26.39 1.64
N ARG A 221 -6.29 25.31 1.64
CA ARG A 221 -6.70 23.96 1.28
C ARG A 221 -6.38 22.98 2.41
N VAL A 222 -7.42 22.53 3.10
CA VAL A 222 -7.32 21.48 4.12
C VAL A 222 -6.80 20.19 3.46
N GLY A 223 -5.90 19.50 4.17
CA GLY A 223 -5.41 18.18 3.79
C GLY A 223 -4.08 18.18 3.03
N VAL A 224 -3.59 19.32 2.51
CA VAL A 224 -2.33 19.36 1.74
C VAL A 224 -1.13 18.84 2.53
N ALA A 225 -0.93 19.35 3.75
CA ALA A 225 0.13 18.87 4.65
C ALA A 225 -0.06 17.39 5.00
N GLY A 226 -1.31 16.97 5.27
CA GLY A 226 -1.65 15.57 5.56
C GLY A 226 -1.28 14.65 4.40
N THR A 227 -1.66 15.00 3.18
CA THR A 227 -1.31 14.26 1.96
C THR A 227 0.20 14.19 1.77
N PHE A 228 0.94 15.28 2.02
CA PHE A 228 2.40 15.29 1.91
C PHE A 228 3.05 14.29 2.88
N PHE A 229 2.70 14.34 4.16
CA PHE A 229 3.28 13.44 5.15
C PHE A 229 2.78 11.99 5.02
N SER A 230 1.52 11.77 4.65
CA SER A 230 1.00 10.45 4.32
C SER A 230 1.72 9.84 3.11
N ALA A 231 2.04 10.65 2.10
CA ALA A 231 2.80 10.18 0.94
C ALA A 231 4.24 9.76 1.34
N LEU A 232 4.89 10.47 2.27
CA LEU A 232 6.19 10.03 2.81
C LEU A 232 6.07 8.73 3.61
N ALA A 233 5.04 8.61 4.44
CA ALA A 233 4.77 7.40 5.22
C ALA A 233 4.43 6.18 4.34
N ASP A 234 3.70 6.38 3.24
CA ASP A 234 3.36 5.35 2.27
C ASP A 234 4.61 4.66 1.73
N VAL A 235 5.72 5.40 1.55
CA VAL A 235 6.99 4.84 1.08
C VAL A 235 7.97 4.55 2.21
N ASP A 236 7.52 4.44 3.46
CA ASP A 236 8.39 4.14 4.60
C ASP A 236 9.59 5.12 4.70
N CYS A 237 9.34 6.40 4.40
CA CYS A 237 10.36 7.45 4.47
C CYS A 237 10.25 8.17 5.81
N SER A 238 11.30 8.05 6.63
CA SER A 238 11.39 8.73 7.92
C SER A 238 11.69 10.22 7.75
N ILE A 239 11.12 11.04 8.63
CA ILE A 239 11.26 12.50 8.62
C ILE A 239 12.11 12.92 9.83
N ALA A 240 13.27 13.52 9.58
CA ALA A 240 14.18 14.01 10.60
C ALA A 240 13.79 15.39 11.14
N ALA A 241 13.27 16.27 10.28
CA ALA A 241 12.83 17.60 10.65
C ALA A 241 11.76 18.12 9.68
N ILE A 242 10.97 19.08 10.14
CA ILE A 242 9.90 19.72 9.37
C ILE A 242 10.05 21.24 9.50
N ALA A 243 9.79 21.95 8.41
CA ALA A 243 9.62 23.41 8.42
C ALA A 243 8.46 23.83 7.53
N GLN A 244 7.71 24.83 8.00
CA GLN A 244 6.65 25.48 7.25
C GLN A 244 6.64 26.96 7.60
N GLY A 245 6.75 27.83 6.59
CA GLY A 245 6.67 29.26 6.78
C GLY A 245 5.22 29.72 7.06
N SER A 246 5.06 30.91 7.64
CA SER A 246 3.74 31.50 7.95
C SER A 246 2.89 31.84 6.72
N SER A 247 3.52 31.92 5.54
CA SER A 247 2.83 32.02 4.26
C SER A 247 2.14 30.71 3.86
N GLU A 248 2.58 29.58 4.45
CA GLU A 248 2.21 28.20 4.10
C GLU A 248 2.36 27.89 2.60
N ARG A 249 3.19 28.67 1.89
CA ARG A 249 3.52 28.48 0.48
C ARG A 249 4.47 27.32 0.25
N SER A 250 5.21 26.93 1.28
CA SER A 250 6.17 25.83 1.24
C SER A 250 6.04 25.00 2.52
N ILE A 251 6.00 23.68 2.35
CA ILE A 251 6.09 22.70 3.44
C ILE A 251 7.27 21.80 3.12
N SER A 252 8.24 21.74 4.03
CA SER A 252 9.50 21.03 3.85
C SER A 252 9.66 19.91 4.86
N ALA A 253 10.14 18.77 4.40
CA ALA A 253 10.58 17.65 5.22
C ALA A 253 12.05 17.36 4.95
N VAL A 254 12.82 17.17 6.02
CA VAL A 254 14.19 16.66 5.97
C VAL A 254 14.12 15.15 6.03
N ILE A 255 14.61 14.49 4.99
CA ILE A 255 14.55 13.03 4.80
C ILE A 255 15.94 12.47 4.49
N SER A 256 16.11 11.15 4.53
CA SER A 256 17.34 10.52 4.03
C SER A 256 17.56 10.85 2.56
N ARG A 257 18.81 11.18 2.17
CA ARG A 257 19.18 11.41 0.77
C ARG A 257 18.87 10.21 -0.12
N GLU A 258 19.02 8.99 0.42
CA GLU A 258 18.73 7.75 -0.31
C GLU A 258 17.25 7.62 -0.70
N ASP A 259 16.35 8.09 0.16
CA ASP A 259 14.91 8.01 -0.08
C ASP A 259 14.38 9.10 -1.01
N GLY A 260 15.17 10.15 -1.24
CA GLY A 260 14.79 11.36 -1.97
C GLY A 260 14.07 11.14 -3.30
N PRO A 261 14.67 10.43 -4.27
CA PRO A 261 14.05 10.20 -5.58
C PRO A 261 12.69 9.50 -5.48
N ARG A 262 12.60 8.48 -4.63
CA ARG A 262 11.39 7.69 -4.40
C ARG A 262 10.29 8.52 -3.74
N ALA A 263 10.64 9.22 -2.66
CA ALA A 263 9.73 10.09 -1.93
C ALA A 263 9.19 11.21 -2.85
N MET A 264 10.07 11.84 -3.62
CA MET A 264 9.70 12.89 -4.57
C MET A 264 8.72 12.39 -5.63
N ALA A 265 8.99 11.22 -6.23
CA ALA A 265 8.08 10.63 -7.20
C ALA A 265 6.70 10.33 -6.57
N HIS A 266 6.65 9.68 -5.41
CA HIS A 266 5.37 9.33 -4.77
C HIS A 266 4.56 10.55 -4.31
N VAL A 267 5.22 11.56 -3.74
CA VAL A 267 4.57 12.83 -3.37
C VAL A 267 4.03 13.55 -4.60
N HIS A 268 4.81 13.60 -5.70
CA HIS A 268 4.35 14.21 -6.95
C HIS A 268 3.09 13.52 -7.46
N ARG A 269 3.06 12.18 -7.47
CA ARG A 269 1.88 11.44 -7.89
C ARG A 269 0.64 11.76 -7.07
N LYS A 270 0.77 11.78 -5.73
CA LYS A 270 -0.33 12.12 -4.83
C LYS A 270 -0.78 13.58 -4.96
N ALA A 271 0.15 14.51 -5.19
CA ALA A 271 -0.14 15.94 -5.32
C ALA A 271 -0.87 16.28 -6.64
N PHE A 272 -0.48 15.63 -7.74
CA PHE A 272 -1.02 15.91 -9.07
C PHE A 272 -2.07 14.88 -9.55
N GLY A 273 -2.41 13.90 -8.72
CA GLY A 273 -3.42 12.89 -9.04
C GLY A 273 -3.02 12.03 -10.26
N THR A 274 -1.72 11.83 -10.47
CA THR A 274 -1.25 10.89 -11.49
C THR A 274 -1.59 9.47 -11.04
N THR A 275 -1.78 8.55 -11.99
CA THR A 275 -2.13 7.15 -11.72
C THR A 275 -1.32 6.54 -10.56
N GLU A 276 -2.00 6.17 -9.48
CA GLU A 276 -1.42 5.44 -8.35
C GLU A 276 -1.02 4.05 -8.84
N VAL A 277 0.28 3.74 -8.79
CA VAL A 277 0.79 2.43 -9.13
C VAL A 277 0.86 1.59 -7.86
N VAL A 278 0.24 0.42 -7.89
CA VAL A 278 0.29 -0.56 -6.80
C VAL A 278 0.99 -1.81 -7.29
N GLU A 279 2.16 -2.10 -6.73
CA GLU A 279 2.96 -3.24 -7.14
C GLU A 279 2.47 -4.56 -6.51
N LEU A 280 2.25 -5.56 -7.36
CA LEU A 280 1.79 -6.89 -6.97
C LEU A 280 2.89 -7.94 -7.19
N LEU A 281 3.10 -8.79 -6.20
CA LEU A 281 4.01 -9.94 -6.23
C LEU A 281 3.17 -11.20 -6.06
N VAL A 282 2.94 -11.93 -7.14
CA VAL A 282 1.97 -13.03 -7.17
C VAL A 282 2.68 -14.38 -7.07
N ALA A 283 2.43 -15.14 -6.01
CA ALA A 283 2.84 -16.54 -5.89
C ALA A 283 1.66 -17.47 -6.18
N GLY A 284 1.89 -18.52 -6.95
CA GLY A 284 0.88 -19.53 -7.26
C GLY A 284 0.02 -19.17 -8.46
N VAL A 285 0.58 -19.22 -9.65
CA VAL A 285 -0.12 -18.93 -10.91
C VAL A 285 -0.81 -20.14 -11.55
N GLY A 286 -1.36 -21.02 -10.71
CA GLY A 286 -2.19 -22.16 -11.13
C GLY A 286 -3.59 -21.73 -11.57
N THR A 287 -4.63 -22.51 -11.23
CA THR A 287 -6.00 -22.20 -11.65
C THR A 287 -6.51 -20.86 -11.14
N VAL A 288 -6.37 -20.58 -9.83
CA VAL A 288 -6.82 -19.31 -9.23
C VAL A 288 -5.90 -18.15 -9.61
N GLY A 289 -4.57 -18.30 -9.44
CA GLY A 289 -3.65 -17.21 -9.73
C GLY A 289 -3.58 -16.85 -11.22
N GLY A 290 -3.67 -17.82 -12.12
CA GLY A 290 -3.74 -17.54 -13.57
C GLY A 290 -5.01 -16.78 -13.95
N GLU A 291 -6.13 -17.11 -13.32
CA GLU A 291 -7.40 -16.41 -13.48
C GLU A 291 -7.38 -15.01 -12.86
N LEU A 292 -6.71 -14.82 -11.73
CA LEU A 292 -6.44 -13.50 -11.14
C LEU A 292 -5.67 -12.60 -12.11
N LEU A 293 -4.57 -13.10 -12.70
CA LEU A 293 -3.79 -12.35 -13.68
C LEU A 293 -4.64 -11.95 -14.91
N ARG A 294 -5.52 -12.84 -15.37
CA ARG A 294 -6.48 -12.56 -16.44
C ARG A 294 -7.43 -11.42 -16.05
N GLN A 295 -7.99 -11.45 -14.85
CA GLN A 295 -8.91 -10.41 -14.36
C GLN A 295 -8.20 -9.05 -14.19
N ILE A 296 -6.98 -9.03 -13.65
CA ILE A 296 -6.15 -7.82 -13.54
C ILE A 296 -5.93 -7.22 -14.93
N HIS A 297 -5.51 -8.03 -15.91
CA HIS A 297 -5.28 -7.57 -17.28
C HIS A 297 -6.54 -6.96 -17.90
N GLN A 298 -7.70 -7.60 -17.72
CA GLN A 298 -8.97 -7.11 -18.25
C GLN A 298 -9.47 -5.82 -17.59
N GLN A 299 -9.20 -5.62 -16.30
CA GLN A 299 -9.61 -4.43 -15.56
C GLN A 299 -8.63 -3.26 -15.74
N ALA A 300 -7.39 -3.50 -16.15
CA ALA A 300 -6.34 -2.48 -16.23
C ALA A 300 -6.75 -1.19 -16.97
N PRO A 301 -7.44 -1.21 -18.14
CA PRO A 301 -7.87 0.03 -18.80
C PRO A 301 -8.87 0.84 -17.95
N LYS A 302 -9.81 0.16 -17.27
CA LYS A 302 -10.80 0.81 -16.42
C LYS A 302 -10.17 1.38 -15.15
N LEU A 303 -9.29 0.63 -14.49
CA LEU A 303 -8.60 1.09 -13.29
C LEU A 303 -7.72 2.30 -13.60
N ARG A 304 -6.97 2.28 -14.71
CA ARG A 304 -6.12 3.41 -15.12
C ARG A 304 -6.91 4.67 -15.42
N ALA A 305 -8.11 4.53 -16.00
CA ALA A 305 -9.03 5.65 -16.21
C ALA A 305 -9.52 6.28 -14.89
N HIS A 306 -9.51 5.52 -13.79
CA HIS A 306 -9.82 6.00 -12.44
C HIS A 306 -8.55 6.33 -11.62
N GLY A 307 -7.38 6.44 -12.26
CA GLY A 307 -6.13 6.80 -11.60
C GLY A 307 -5.49 5.66 -10.79
N LEU A 308 -5.74 4.39 -11.12
CA LEU A 308 -5.11 3.23 -10.47
C LEU A 308 -4.47 2.27 -11.49
N ASP A 309 -3.21 1.89 -11.29
CA ASP A 309 -2.48 0.88 -12.07
C ASP A 309 -2.02 -0.26 -11.15
N LEU A 310 -2.71 -1.41 -11.23
CA LEU A 310 -2.28 -2.64 -10.56
C LEU A 310 -1.14 -3.28 -11.38
N ARG A 311 0.09 -3.06 -10.95
CA ARG A 311 1.29 -3.47 -11.68
C ARG A 311 1.84 -4.78 -11.13
N VAL A 312 1.73 -5.85 -11.89
CA VAL A 312 2.31 -7.14 -11.50
C VAL A 312 3.81 -7.11 -11.73
N CYS A 313 4.60 -6.98 -10.66
CA CYS A 313 6.07 -6.86 -10.72
C CYS A 313 6.79 -8.19 -10.61
N ALA A 314 6.14 -9.21 -10.04
CA ALA A 314 6.65 -10.58 -10.09
C ALA A 314 5.52 -11.61 -10.13
N ILE A 315 5.81 -12.72 -10.79
CA ILE A 315 4.98 -13.93 -10.78
C ILE A 315 5.86 -15.14 -10.47
N ALA A 316 5.33 -16.09 -9.70
CA ALA A 316 6.05 -17.33 -9.39
C ALA A 316 5.13 -18.54 -9.31
N ASN A 317 5.68 -19.70 -9.67
CA ASN A 317 5.13 -21.02 -9.37
C ASN A 317 6.13 -21.81 -8.50
N SER A 318 5.91 -23.11 -8.29
CA SER A 318 6.80 -23.92 -7.44
C SER A 318 8.19 -24.17 -8.03
N ARG A 319 8.42 -23.84 -9.31
CA ARG A 319 9.66 -24.14 -10.05
C ARG A 319 10.38 -22.87 -10.52
N HIS A 320 9.62 -21.90 -11.00
CA HIS A 320 10.12 -20.73 -11.71
C HIS A 320 9.57 -19.44 -11.10
N SER A 321 10.35 -18.38 -11.20
CA SER A 321 9.95 -17.01 -10.89
C SER A 321 10.32 -16.08 -12.03
N LEU A 322 9.48 -15.07 -12.28
CA LEU A 322 9.71 -14.01 -13.24
C LEU A 322 9.55 -12.69 -12.51
N VAL A 323 10.62 -11.91 -12.43
CA VAL A 323 10.66 -10.59 -11.78
C VAL A 323 10.91 -9.54 -12.85
N ALA A 324 9.99 -8.59 -12.97
CA ALA A 324 10.09 -7.44 -13.86
C ALA A 324 9.69 -6.18 -13.07
N PRO A 325 10.67 -5.39 -12.59
CA PRO A 325 10.39 -4.21 -11.75
C PRO A 325 9.44 -3.19 -12.38
N GLU A 326 9.48 -3.04 -13.70
CA GLU A 326 8.61 -2.14 -14.46
C GLU A 326 7.24 -2.74 -14.81
N GLY A 327 7.00 -4.01 -14.42
CA GLY A 327 5.79 -4.76 -14.70
C GLY A 327 6.02 -5.92 -15.66
N VAL A 328 5.46 -7.07 -15.32
CA VAL A 328 5.37 -8.25 -16.18
C VAL A 328 4.26 -8.00 -17.20
N ALA A 329 4.59 -8.10 -18.49
CA ALA A 329 3.56 -8.09 -19.51
C ALA A 329 2.73 -9.38 -19.40
N LEU A 330 1.44 -9.19 -19.08
CA LEU A 330 0.50 -10.28 -18.84
C LEU A 330 0.12 -11.03 -20.12
N ASP A 331 0.39 -10.46 -21.29
CA ASP A 331 0.27 -11.19 -22.55
C ASP A 331 1.41 -12.20 -22.70
N GLY A 332 1.07 -13.49 -22.78
CA GLY A 332 2.04 -14.57 -22.92
C GLY A 332 2.95 -14.76 -21.70
N TRP A 333 2.53 -14.35 -20.50
CA TRP A 333 3.33 -14.49 -19.27
C TRP A 333 3.77 -15.93 -18.98
N LYS A 334 2.92 -16.92 -19.35
CA LYS A 334 3.18 -18.36 -19.13
C LYS A 334 4.49 -18.81 -19.77
N ALA A 335 4.64 -18.53 -21.07
CA ALA A 335 5.85 -18.90 -21.81
C ALA A 335 7.11 -18.24 -21.24
N ARG A 336 7.01 -16.99 -20.76
CA ARG A 336 8.14 -16.27 -20.15
C ARG A 336 8.51 -16.83 -18.78
N LEU A 337 7.51 -17.25 -18.00
CA LEU A 337 7.74 -17.89 -16.72
C LEU A 337 8.40 -19.27 -16.91
N ASP A 338 7.91 -20.06 -17.87
CA ASP A 338 8.44 -21.39 -18.17
C ASP A 338 9.88 -21.32 -18.74
N ALA A 339 10.22 -20.24 -19.44
CA ALA A 339 11.58 -19.97 -19.92
C ALA A 339 12.52 -19.40 -18.85
N SER A 340 12.02 -19.05 -17.65
CA SER A 340 12.86 -18.47 -16.60
C SER A 340 13.67 -19.54 -15.88
N GLU A 341 14.98 -19.33 -15.76
CA GLU A 341 15.87 -20.21 -14.98
C GLU A 341 15.86 -19.89 -13.47
N SER A 342 15.20 -18.81 -13.08
CA SER A 342 15.18 -18.37 -11.68
C SER A 342 14.21 -19.19 -10.85
N GLY A 343 14.70 -19.87 -9.80
CA GLY A 343 13.86 -20.59 -8.84
C GLY A 343 12.93 -19.66 -8.03
N PHE A 344 11.86 -20.23 -7.47
CA PHE A 344 11.01 -19.50 -6.53
C PHE A 344 11.53 -19.61 -5.11
N THR A 345 11.79 -18.46 -4.47
CA THR A 345 11.95 -18.36 -3.02
C THR A 345 11.21 -17.12 -2.53
N LEU A 346 10.69 -17.18 -1.30
CA LEU A 346 10.12 -15.98 -0.66
C LEU A 346 11.16 -14.88 -0.47
N ASP A 347 12.43 -15.25 -0.30
CA ASP A 347 13.53 -14.29 -0.18
C ASP A 347 13.73 -13.47 -1.46
N THR A 348 13.43 -14.02 -2.64
CA THR A 348 13.43 -13.25 -3.89
C THR A 348 12.49 -12.04 -3.79
N PHE A 349 11.29 -12.23 -3.24
CA PHE A 349 10.31 -11.15 -3.11
C PHE A 349 10.66 -10.17 -1.99
N ARG A 350 11.24 -10.66 -0.89
CA ARG A 350 11.78 -9.80 0.18
C ARG A 350 12.94 -8.94 -0.30
N ALA A 351 13.88 -9.54 -1.05
CA ALA A 351 15.01 -8.83 -1.63
C ALA A 351 14.52 -7.78 -2.63
N TRP A 352 13.55 -8.12 -3.48
CA TRP A 352 12.92 -7.16 -4.38
C TRP A 352 12.27 -5.99 -3.62
N ALA A 353 11.47 -6.27 -2.59
CA ALA A 353 10.81 -5.24 -1.81
C ALA A 353 11.80 -4.34 -1.07
N LYS A 354 12.89 -4.91 -0.52
CA LYS A 354 13.96 -4.15 0.13
C LYS A 354 14.75 -3.27 -0.84
N ALA A 355 15.06 -3.79 -2.02
CA ALA A 355 15.86 -3.09 -3.02
C ALA A 355 15.07 -1.98 -3.73
N ARG A 356 13.82 -2.26 -4.11
CA ARG A 356 12.95 -1.32 -4.83
C ARG A 356 12.23 -0.37 -3.87
N ARG A 357 11.98 -0.83 -2.65
CA ARG A 357 11.35 -0.05 -1.58
C ARG A 357 10.01 0.59 -2.06
N PRO A 358 9.13 -0.15 -2.75
CA PRO A 358 7.90 0.41 -3.34
C PRO A 358 6.96 0.95 -2.26
N GLY A 359 6.03 1.82 -2.64
CA GLY A 359 5.10 2.44 -1.69
C GLY A 359 4.21 1.39 -1.01
N ARG A 360 3.34 0.74 -1.78
CA ARG A 360 2.32 -0.16 -1.20
C ARG A 360 2.38 -1.55 -1.83
N PRO A 361 3.51 -2.28 -1.73
CA PRO A 361 3.63 -3.59 -2.34
C PRO A 361 2.68 -4.59 -1.69
N ILE A 362 2.02 -5.38 -2.51
CA ILE A 362 1.11 -6.44 -2.07
C ILE A 362 1.66 -7.78 -2.54
N PHE A 363 1.97 -8.65 -1.58
CA PHE A 363 2.16 -10.06 -1.85
C PHE A 363 0.82 -10.76 -1.95
N VAL A 364 0.59 -11.44 -3.06
CA VAL A 364 -0.65 -12.18 -3.33
C VAL A 364 -0.33 -13.67 -3.38
N ASP A 365 -0.81 -14.42 -2.38
CA ASP A 365 -0.62 -15.88 -2.32
C ASP A 365 -1.87 -16.62 -2.82
N CYS A 366 -1.73 -17.22 -4.00
CA CYS A 366 -2.71 -18.12 -4.60
C CYS A 366 -2.25 -19.59 -4.56
N THR A 367 -1.29 -19.93 -3.68
CA THR A 367 -0.81 -21.30 -3.47
C THR A 367 -1.60 -22.04 -2.39
N SER A 368 -1.31 -23.33 -2.22
CA SER A 368 -1.70 -24.16 -1.07
C SER A 368 -0.49 -24.57 -0.22
N SER A 369 0.62 -23.85 -0.33
CA SER A 369 1.90 -24.20 0.32
C SER A 369 1.92 -23.76 1.78
N GLU A 370 2.37 -24.65 2.67
CA GLU A 370 2.53 -24.32 4.08
C GLU A 370 3.74 -23.42 4.32
N ASP A 371 4.87 -23.71 3.67
CA ASP A 371 6.09 -22.91 3.75
C ASP A 371 5.84 -21.46 3.32
N VAL A 372 5.02 -21.26 2.29
CA VAL A 372 4.63 -19.92 1.84
C VAL A 372 3.81 -19.20 2.93
N ALA A 373 2.83 -19.88 3.53
CA ALA A 373 2.00 -19.34 4.60
C ALA A 373 2.79 -19.02 5.88
N LEU A 374 3.81 -19.82 6.20
CA LEU A 374 4.70 -19.59 7.34
C LEU A 374 5.61 -18.37 7.14
N GLY A 375 5.93 -18.01 5.90
CA GLY A 375 6.78 -16.86 5.57
C GLY A 375 6.11 -15.48 5.63
N TYR A 376 4.78 -15.40 5.81
CA TYR A 376 4.05 -14.13 5.78
C TYR A 376 4.54 -13.08 6.80
N PRO A 377 4.86 -13.42 8.07
CA PRO A 377 5.39 -12.44 9.01
C PRO A 377 6.68 -11.78 8.51
N ALA A 378 7.59 -12.54 7.90
CA ALA A 378 8.83 -12.01 7.35
C ALA A 378 8.61 -11.10 6.12
N LEU A 379 7.58 -11.39 5.31
CA LEU A 379 7.16 -10.51 4.21
C LEU A 379 6.59 -9.18 4.75
N MET A 380 5.69 -9.24 5.74
CA MET A 380 5.13 -8.02 6.35
C MET A 380 6.18 -7.17 7.05
N ALA A 381 7.13 -7.79 7.75
CA ALA A 381 8.27 -7.11 8.34
C ALA A 381 9.20 -6.45 7.30
N SER A 382 9.12 -6.87 6.03
CA SER A 382 9.84 -6.27 4.90
C SER A 382 9.01 -5.21 4.14
N GLY A 383 7.85 -4.80 4.68
CA GLY A 383 7.01 -3.74 4.13
C GLY A 383 5.83 -4.20 3.25
N LEU A 384 5.65 -5.50 3.02
CA LEU A 384 4.58 -6.01 2.16
C LEU A 384 3.24 -6.13 2.89
N HIS A 385 2.15 -5.75 2.22
CA HIS A 385 0.82 -6.26 2.56
C HIS A 385 0.68 -7.71 2.06
N VAL A 386 -0.21 -8.48 2.67
CA VAL A 386 -0.48 -9.85 2.25
C VAL A 386 -1.97 -10.03 1.95
N VAL A 387 -2.27 -10.52 0.76
CA VAL A 387 -3.59 -11.02 0.35
C VAL A 387 -3.44 -12.49 0.02
N THR A 388 -4.35 -13.35 0.50
CA THR A 388 -4.19 -14.79 0.31
C THR A 388 -5.50 -15.55 0.10
N ALA A 389 -5.42 -16.59 -0.73
CA ALA A 389 -6.40 -17.68 -0.81
C ALA A 389 -5.95 -18.94 -0.06
N ASN A 390 -4.76 -18.90 0.54
CA ASN A 390 -4.16 -20.00 1.25
C ASN A 390 -4.69 -20.08 2.69
N LYS A 391 -5.56 -21.06 2.92
CA LYS A 391 -6.20 -21.30 4.23
C LYS A 391 -5.21 -21.69 5.32
N LYS A 392 -4.04 -22.23 4.97
CA LYS A 392 -3.06 -22.75 5.95
C LYS A 392 -2.57 -21.68 6.93
N ALA A 393 -2.45 -20.43 6.49
CA ALA A 393 -2.06 -19.32 7.36
C ALA A 393 -3.05 -19.08 8.52
N ASN A 394 -4.34 -19.34 8.29
CA ASN A 394 -5.40 -19.08 9.27
C ASN A 394 -5.93 -20.34 9.97
N ALA A 395 -5.72 -21.51 9.37
CA ALA A 395 -6.10 -22.80 9.91
C ALA A 395 -4.92 -23.62 10.48
N GLY A 396 -3.70 -23.07 10.46
CA GLY A 396 -2.51 -23.68 11.07
C GLY A 396 -2.47 -23.50 12.60
N ARG A 397 -1.29 -23.64 13.19
CA ARG A 397 -1.07 -23.51 14.65
C ARG A 397 -1.53 -22.15 15.19
N GLN A 398 -2.08 -22.15 16.40
CA GLN A 398 -2.54 -20.94 17.08
C GLN A 398 -1.43 -19.90 17.28
N GLU A 399 -0.20 -20.35 17.55
CA GLU A 399 0.98 -19.48 17.69
C GLU A 399 1.26 -18.68 16.41
N HIS A 400 1.31 -19.37 15.26
CA HIS A 400 1.51 -18.72 13.97
C HIS A 400 0.38 -17.76 13.63
N TRP A 401 -0.86 -18.17 13.91
CA TRP A 401 -2.04 -17.31 13.74
C TRP A 401 -1.87 -15.99 14.51
N ARG A 402 -1.42 -16.02 15.77
CA ARG A 402 -1.20 -14.81 16.60
C ARG A 402 -0.03 -13.98 16.07
N ALA A 403 1.11 -14.61 15.81
CA ALA A 403 2.31 -13.95 15.31
C ALA A 403 2.01 -13.15 14.03
N LEU A 404 1.18 -13.70 13.14
CA LEU A 404 0.74 -13.02 11.92
C LEU A 404 0.02 -11.69 12.20
N ARG A 405 -0.95 -11.68 13.12
CA ARG A 405 -1.70 -10.45 13.47
C ARG A 405 -0.83 -9.43 14.18
N GLU A 406 0.00 -9.88 15.12
CA GLU A 406 0.92 -9.02 15.84
C GLU A 406 1.94 -8.35 14.91
N THR A 407 2.46 -9.12 13.94
CA THR A 407 3.41 -8.61 12.95
C THR A 407 2.74 -7.60 12.01
N ALA A 408 1.53 -7.91 11.54
CA ALA A 408 0.74 -6.98 10.74
C ALA A 408 0.52 -5.65 11.47
N ALA A 409 0.12 -5.70 12.75
CA ALA A 409 -0.09 -4.51 13.57
C ALA A 409 1.22 -3.73 13.81
N ARG A 410 2.30 -4.41 14.20
CA ARG A 410 3.61 -3.81 14.50
C ARG A 410 4.21 -3.06 13.31
N HIS A 411 4.08 -3.61 12.11
CA HIS A 411 4.65 -3.04 10.88
C HIS A 411 3.65 -2.22 10.06
N GLN A 412 2.46 -1.95 10.63
CA GLN A 412 1.35 -1.24 9.97
C GLN A 412 1.00 -1.84 8.59
N ARG A 413 1.08 -3.18 8.49
CA ARG A 413 0.69 -3.93 7.29
C ARG A 413 -0.67 -4.55 7.47
N ARG A 414 -1.28 -4.91 6.34
CA ARG A 414 -2.63 -5.47 6.29
C ARG A 414 -2.53 -6.90 5.77
N PHE A 415 -3.33 -7.77 6.38
CA PHE A 415 -3.47 -9.17 6.02
C PHE A 415 -4.94 -9.46 5.71
N LEU A 416 -5.23 -9.73 4.43
CA LEU A 416 -6.58 -10.02 3.94
C LEU A 416 -6.66 -11.44 3.36
N TYR A 417 -7.80 -12.08 3.56
CA TYR A 417 -8.01 -13.51 3.34
C TYR A 417 -9.50 -13.84 3.19
N GLU A 418 -10.26 -12.96 2.53
CA GLU A 418 -11.70 -13.13 2.33
C GLU A 418 -12.00 -14.51 1.74
N THR A 419 -11.15 -14.92 0.80
CA THR A 419 -11.33 -16.16 0.04
C THR A 419 -11.05 -17.45 0.81
N ASN A 420 -10.55 -17.35 2.04
CA ASN A 420 -10.34 -18.53 2.88
C ASN A 420 -11.66 -19.19 3.28
N VAL A 421 -12.76 -18.44 3.36
CA VAL A 421 -14.10 -18.96 3.70
C VAL A 421 -15.14 -18.39 2.73
N GLY A 422 -15.73 -19.24 1.89
CA GLY A 422 -16.78 -18.82 0.96
C GLY A 422 -16.29 -18.31 -0.41
N ALA A 423 -15.02 -18.51 -0.76
CA ALA A 423 -14.42 -18.09 -2.02
C ALA A 423 -14.62 -16.58 -2.29
N GLY A 424 -15.49 -16.18 -3.20
CA GLY A 424 -15.76 -14.76 -3.49
C GLY A 424 -16.84 -14.13 -2.62
N LEU A 425 -17.49 -14.90 -1.74
CA LEU A 425 -18.54 -14.38 -0.85
C LEU A 425 -17.93 -13.51 0.26
N PRO A 426 -18.56 -12.36 0.62
CA PRO A 426 -18.06 -11.45 1.64
C PRO A 426 -18.36 -11.96 3.06
N VAL A 427 -17.76 -13.08 3.44
CA VAL A 427 -17.95 -13.75 4.72
C VAL A 427 -17.13 -13.12 5.84
N ILE A 428 -15.81 -13.04 5.66
CA ILE A 428 -14.86 -12.62 6.69
C ILE A 428 -15.03 -11.13 6.97
N ASP A 429 -15.14 -10.30 5.93
CA ASP A 429 -15.36 -8.87 6.10
C ASP A 429 -16.69 -8.58 6.80
N THR A 430 -17.78 -9.27 6.41
CA THR A 430 -19.09 -9.13 7.09
C THR A 430 -18.97 -9.48 8.57
N LEU A 431 -18.37 -10.64 8.91
CA LEU A 431 -18.18 -11.04 10.30
C LEU A 431 -17.37 -10.00 11.09
N LYS A 432 -16.25 -9.53 10.52
CA LYS A 432 -15.41 -8.50 11.14
C LYS A 432 -16.17 -7.18 11.33
N ASN A 433 -17.01 -6.79 10.40
CA ASN A 433 -17.82 -5.56 10.49
C ASN A 433 -18.90 -5.67 11.58
N LEU A 434 -19.54 -6.84 11.74
CA LEU A 434 -20.46 -7.09 12.86
C LEU A 434 -19.72 -6.88 14.20
N LEU A 435 -18.56 -7.53 14.36
CA LEU A 435 -17.77 -7.44 15.60
C LEU A 435 -17.23 -6.03 15.86
N ARG A 436 -16.69 -5.35 14.84
CA ARG A 436 -16.15 -3.99 14.94
C ARG A 436 -17.19 -2.94 15.30
N THR A 437 -18.43 -3.14 14.86
CA THR A 437 -19.55 -2.24 15.21
C THR A 437 -20.17 -2.58 16.57
N GLY A 438 -19.59 -3.51 17.33
CA GLY A 438 -20.02 -3.89 18.67
C GLY A 438 -21.19 -4.87 18.72
N ASP A 439 -21.48 -5.60 17.63
CA ASP A 439 -22.46 -6.69 17.66
C ASP A 439 -21.88 -7.93 18.37
N THR A 440 -22.75 -8.73 18.98
CA THR A 440 -22.39 -10.01 19.62
C THR A 440 -22.95 -11.15 18.79
N VAL A 441 -22.07 -11.88 18.10
CA VAL A 441 -22.46 -13.03 17.29
C VAL A 441 -22.59 -14.25 18.18
N HIS A 442 -23.82 -14.74 18.33
CA HIS A 442 -24.15 -15.89 19.18
C HIS A 442 -23.85 -17.22 18.49
N ARG A 443 -24.12 -17.29 17.18
CA ARG A 443 -23.97 -18.53 16.40
C ARG A 443 -23.65 -18.22 14.95
N VAL A 444 -22.73 -19.00 14.38
CA VAL A 444 -22.42 -19.02 12.94
C VAL A 444 -22.60 -20.43 12.43
N GLU A 445 -23.42 -20.60 11.41
CA GLU A 445 -23.68 -21.89 10.77
C GLU A 445 -23.52 -21.76 9.26
N GLY A 446 -22.95 -22.76 8.62
CA GLY A 446 -22.78 -22.69 7.17
C GLY A 446 -22.55 -24.01 6.47
N ILE A 447 -22.99 -24.04 5.21
CA ILE A 447 -22.63 -25.05 4.22
C ILE A 447 -21.43 -24.48 3.46
N LEU A 448 -20.25 -25.03 3.73
CA LEU A 448 -18.98 -24.45 3.31
C LEU A 448 -18.24 -25.29 2.25
N SER A 449 -18.83 -26.41 1.82
CA SER A 449 -18.30 -27.28 0.75
C SER A 449 -19.34 -27.40 -0.37
N GLY A 450 -18.95 -26.95 -1.57
CA GLY A 450 -19.76 -27.12 -2.76
C GLY A 450 -19.93 -28.60 -3.14
N SER A 451 -18.88 -29.41 -3.00
CA SER A 451 -18.90 -30.85 -3.29
C SER A 451 -19.95 -31.57 -2.43
N LEU A 452 -19.93 -31.33 -1.11
CA LEU A 452 -20.88 -31.94 -0.18
C LEU A 452 -22.31 -31.39 -0.34
N SER A 453 -22.43 -30.08 -0.62
CA SER A 453 -23.71 -29.44 -0.95
C SER A 453 -24.36 -30.07 -2.20
N PHE A 454 -23.54 -30.37 -3.22
CA PHE A 454 -23.98 -31.02 -4.46
C PHE A 454 -24.40 -32.47 -4.21
N ILE A 455 -23.56 -33.27 -3.53
CA ILE A 455 -23.84 -34.68 -3.20
C ILE A 455 -25.13 -34.79 -2.39
N LEU A 456 -25.27 -33.99 -1.32
CA LEU A 456 -26.46 -34.03 -0.48
C LEU A 456 -27.73 -33.62 -1.22
N GLY A 457 -27.64 -32.63 -2.11
CA GLY A 457 -28.76 -32.26 -2.98
C GLY A 457 -29.23 -33.39 -3.89
N LEU A 458 -28.31 -34.22 -4.40
CA LEU A 458 -28.66 -35.41 -5.18
C LEU A 458 -29.26 -36.53 -4.32
N THR A 459 -28.70 -36.77 -3.13
CA THR A 459 -29.27 -37.77 -2.21
C THR A 459 -30.66 -37.38 -1.72
N GLU A 460 -30.91 -36.08 -1.53
CA GLU A 460 -32.25 -35.56 -1.29
C GLU A 460 -33.16 -35.82 -2.50
N ALA A 461 -32.69 -35.73 -3.74
CA ALA A 461 -33.48 -36.10 -4.92
C ALA A 461 -33.71 -37.62 -5.07
N GLY A 462 -33.22 -38.46 -4.14
CA GLY A 462 -33.37 -39.92 -4.17
C GLY A 462 -32.27 -40.65 -4.95
N VAL A 463 -31.17 -39.97 -5.28
CA VAL A 463 -30.00 -40.60 -5.90
C VAL A 463 -29.18 -41.31 -4.81
N PRO A 464 -28.79 -42.59 -4.98
CA PRO A 464 -27.92 -43.27 -4.02
C PRO A 464 -26.60 -42.52 -3.78
N LEU A 465 -26.07 -42.56 -2.55
CA LEU A 465 -24.87 -41.82 -2.15
C LEU A 465 -23.68 -42.13 -3.07
N SER A 466 -23.45 -43.40 -3.38
CA SER A 466 -22.39 -43.88 -4.27
C SER A 466 -22.46 -43.23 -5.65
N LYS A 467 -23.66 -43.17 -6.24
CA LYS A 467 -23.90 -42.54 -7.55
C LYS A 467 -23.81 -41.02 -7.47
N ALA A 468 -24.23 -40.40 -6.37
CA ALA A 468 -24.09 -38.97 -6.16
C ALA A 468 -22.62 -38.54 -6.07
N VAL A 469 -21.79 -39.30 -5.34
CA VAL A 469 -20.33 -39.11 -5.29
C VAL A 469 -19.71 -39.31 -6.67
N GLY A 470 -20.05 -40.40 -7.38
CA GLY A 470 -19.57 -40.63 -8.76
C GLY A 470 -19.94 -39.49 -9.72
N THR A 471 -21.17 -38.98 -9.64
CA THR A 471 -21.62 -37.84 -10.45
C THR A 471 -20.85 -36.56 -10.10
N ALA A 472 -20.53 -36.35 -8.82
CA ALA A 472 -19.73 -35.21 -8.37
C ALA A 472 -18.29 -35.31 -8.91
N MET A 473 -17.68 -36.49 -8.90
CA MET A 473 -16.37 -36.76 -9.49
C MET A 473 -16.36 -36.51 -11.00
N GLU A 474 -17.32 -37.06 -11.74
CA GLU A 474 -17.45 -36.89 -13.20
C GLU A 474 -17.58 -35.42 -13.62
N LYS A 475 -18.28 -34.62 -12.81
CA LYS A 475 -18.46 -33.19 -13.03
C LYS A 475 -17.31 -32.34 -12.49
N GLY A 476 -16.29 -32.95 -11.87
CA GLY A 476 -15.14 -32.25 -11.29
C GLY A 476 -15.49 -31.39 -10.06
N PHE A 477 -16.53 -31.75 -9.30
CA PHE A 477 -16.86 -31.08 -8.05
C PHE A 477 -15.97 -31.53 -6.89
N THR A 478 -15.48 -32.77 -6.91
CA THR A 478 -14.60 -33.31 -5.87
C THR A 478 -13.13 -33.21 -6.27
N GLU A 479 -12.25 -33.36 -5.28
CA GLU A 479 -10.85 -33.69 -5.52
C GLU A 479 -10.70 -35.06 -6.22
N PRO A 480 -9.51 -35.38 -6.80
CA PRO A 480 -9.26 -36.66 -7.46
C PRO A 480 -9.58 -37.88 -6.56
N ASP A 481 -9.34 -37.72 -5.26
CA ASP A 481 -9.83 -38.63 -4.24
C ASP A 481 -11.01 -37.97 -3.48
N PRO A 482 -12.25 -38.46 -3.66
CA PRO A 482 -13.42 -37.84 -3.04
C PRO A 482 -13.40 -37.93 -1.51
N ARG A 483 -12.56 -38.77 -0.91
CA ARG A 483 -12.43 -38.87 0.55
C ARG A 483 -11.98 -37.56 1.18
N ASP A 484 -11.14 -36.80 0.48
CA ASP A 484 -10.64 -35.49 0.93
C ASP A 484 -11.80 -34.48 1.14
N ASP A 485 -12.87 -34.59 0.36
CA ASP A 485 -14.11 -33.83 0.56
C ASP A 485 -15.01 -34.46 1.63
N LEU A 486 -15.21 -35.79 1.58
CA LEU A 486 -16.18 -36.53 2.39
C LEU A 486 -15.84 -36.56 3.89
N GLU A 487 -14.56 -36.54 4.24
CA GLU A 487 -14.10 -36.43 5.63
C GLU A 487 -14.47 -35.07 6.26
N GLY A 488 -14.65 -34.03 5.44
CA GLY A 488 -15.02 -32.69 5.89
C GLY A 488 -13.87 -31.84 6.45
N THR A 489 -12.62 -32.29 6.32
CA THR A 489 -11.44 -31.59 6.83
C THR A 489 -11.31 -30.16 6.28
N ASP A 490 -11.66 -29.91 5.01
CA ASP A 490 -11.69 -28.54 4.46
C ASP A 490 -12.76 -27.67 5.12
N VAL A 491 -13.93 -28.24 5.44
CA VAL A 491 -15.00 -27.55 6.19
C VAL A 491 -14.52 -27.24 7.61
N ALA A 492 -13.87 -28.20 8.28
CA ALA A 492 -13.28 -28.00 9.61
C ALA A 492 -12.28 -26.84 9.63
N ARG A 493 -11.38 -26.76 8.64
CA ARG A 493 -10.46 -25.62 8.50
C ARG A 493 -11.20 -24.30 8.34
N LYS A 494 -12.25 -24.23 7.51
CA LYS A 494 -13.04 -23.00 7.32
C LYS A 494 -13.77 -22.57 8.60
N VAL A 495 -14.34 -23.53 9.33
CA VAL A 495 -15.02 -23.27 10.61
C VAL A 495 -14.03 -22.84 11.69
N LEU A 496 -12.83 -23.46 11.74
CA LEU A 496 -11.75 -23.04 12.64
C LEU A 496 -11.38 -21.56 12.42
N ILE A 497 -11.28 -21.13 11.16
CA ILE A 497 -11.02 -19.73 10.82
C ILE A 497 -12.12 -18.84 11.40
N LEU A 498 -13.40 -19.16 11.17
CA LEU A 498 -14.53 -18.40 11.72
C LEU A 498 -14.54 -18.37 13.25
N ALA A 499 -14.24 -19.49 13.90
CA ALA A 499 -14.17 -19.59 15.36
C ALA A 499 -13.07 -18.69 15.93
N ARG A 500 -11.91 -18.64 15.28
CA ARG A 500 -10.81 -17.74 15.66
C ARG A 500 -11.16 -16.27 15.46
N GLU A 501 -11.88 -15.91 14.39
CA GLU A 501 -12.39 -14.54 14.20
C GLU A 501 -13.40 -14.13 15.30
N LEU A 502 -14.17 -15.10 15.83
CA LEU A 502 -15.05 -14.91 16.99
C LEU A 502 -14.31 -14.88 18.35
N GLY A 503 -12.96 -14.89 18.33
CA GLY A 503 -12.13 -14.81 19.53
C GLY A 503 -11.90 -16.14 20.25
N ARG A 504 -12.26 -17.28 19.65
CA ARG A 504 -11.96 -18.60 20.23
C ARG A 504 -10.49 -18.97 20.03
N THR A 505 -9.86 -19.52 21.06
CA THR A 505 -8.51 -20.10 20.99
C THR A 505 -8.67 -21.62 20.94
N LEU A 506 -8.40 -22.22 19.79
CA LEU A 506 -8.48 -23.66 19.58
C LEU A 506 -7.61 -24.10 18.39
N GLU A 507 -7.25 -25.37 18.37
CA GLU A 507 -6.58 -26.06 17.27
C GLU A 507 -7.57 -26.89 16.45
N LEU A 508 -7.13 -27.39 15.29
CA LEU A 508 -7.99 -28.13 14.36
C LEU A 508 -8.47 -29.45 14.98
N GLU A 509 -7.64 -30.09 15.80
CA GLU A 509 -7.93 -31.34 16.50
C GLU A 509 -9.04 -31.18 17.56
N GLU A 510 -9.30 -29.94 18.01
CA GLU A 510 -10.36 -29.62 18.96
C GLU A 510 -11.72 -29.36 18.27
N VAL A 511 -11.76 -29.35 16.93
CA VAL A 511 -13.01 -29.25 16.17
C VAL A 511 -13.68 -30.62 16.15
N ALA A 512 -14.93 -30.69 16.64
CA ALA A 512 -15.70 -31.92 16.59
C ALA A 512 -16.14 -32.21 15.14
N LEU A 513 -15.33 -33.01 14.43
CA LEU A 513 -15.52 -33.37 13.03
C LEU A 513 -16.15 -34.76 12.90
N ALA A 514 -17.28 -34.84 12.18
CA ALA A 514 -17.92 -36.09 11.80
C ALA A 514 -17.94 -36.20 10.27
N SER A 515 -17.49 -37.35 9.74
CA SER A 515 -17.50 -37.64 8.29
C SER A 515 -18.92 -37.63 7.72
N LEU A 516 -19.05 -37.39 6.41
CA LEU A 516 -20.31 -37.62 5.71
C LEU A 516 -20.67 -39.12 5.68
N LEU A 517 -19.65 -39.97 5.61
CA LEU A 517 -19.82 -41.42 5.56
C LEU A 517 -20.28 -41.96 6.92
N PRO A 518 -21.13 -42.99 6.95
CA PRO A 518 -21.51 -43.66 8.20
C PRO A 518 -20.30 -44.20 8.96
N GLU A 519 -20.37 -44.20 10.30
CA GLU A 519 -19.28 -44.70 11.15
C GLU A 519 -18.98 -46.19 10.92
N GLU A 520 -19.99 -46.95 10.50
CA GLU A 520 -19.89 -48.38 10.20
C GLU A 520 -19.20 -48.67 8.85
N PHE A 521 -18.94 -47.64 8.04
CA PHE A 521 -18.35 -47.79 6.71
C PHE A 521 -16.81 -47.70 6.74
N ASP A 522 -16.14 -48.71 6.20
CA ASP A 522 -14.68 -48.71 6.07
C ASP A 522 -14.21 -47.93 4.82
N ALA A 523 -13.74 -46.70 5.05
CA ALA A 523 -13.22 -45.81 4.01
C ALA A 523 -11.73 -46.04 3.64
N LYS A 524 -11.05 -46.99 4.30
CA LYS A 524 -9.61 -47.23 4.10
C LYS A 524 -9.31 -47.94 2.77
N GLY A 525 -8.03 -47.98 2.39
CA GLY A 525 -7.53 -48.72 1.23
C GLY A 525 -7.39 -47.88 -0.05
N PRO A 526 -6.98 -48.49 -1.18
CA PRO A 526 -6.85 -47.81 -2.47
C PRO A 526 -8.17 -47.24 -2.99
N LEU A 527 -8.11 -46.13 -3.75
CA LEU A 527 -9.28 -45.45 -4.30
C LEU A 527 -10.25 -46.38 -5.08
N PRO A 528 -9.79 -47.29 -5.96
CA PRO A 528 -10.70 -48.18 -6.68
C PRO A 528 -11.51 -49.11 -5.76
N GLU A 529 -10.89 -49.58 -4.68
CA GLU A 529 -11.57 -50.44 -3.71
C GLU A 529 -12.57 -49.67 -2.86
N PHE A 530 -12.23 -48.44 -2.48
CA PHE A 530 -13.15 -47.52 -1.80
C PHE A 530 -14.41 -47.28 -2.65
N LEU A 531 -14.24 -46.95 -3.92
CA LEU A 531 -15.37 -46.72 -4.84
C LEU A 531 -16.22 -47.97 -5.04
N ALA A 532 -15.60 -49.15 -5.08
CA ALA A 532 -16.32 -50.43 -5.18
C ALA A 532 -17.10 -50.78 -3.90
N ARG A 533 -16.63 -50.35 -2.72
CA ARG A 533 -17.33 -50.55 -1.44
C ARG A 533 -18.43 -49.53 -1.19
N LEU A 534 -18.32 -48.32 -1.73
CA LEU A 534 -19.24 -47.20 -1.46
C LEU A 534 -20.74 -47.53 -1.58
N PRO A 535 -21.22 -48.38 -2.51
CA PRO A 535 -22.62 -48.79 -2.56
C PRO A 535 -23.14 -49.46 -1.27
N GLN A 536 -22.27 -50.02 -0.43
CA GLN A 536 -22.64 -50.59 0.87
C GLN A 536 -23.19 -49.53 1.84
N ALA A 537 -22.83 -48.26 1.65
CA ALA A 537 -23.32 -47.14 2.46
C ALA A 537 -24.68 -46.60 1.98
N ASP A 538 -25.15 -46.97 0.78
CA ASP A 538 -26.34 -46.36 0.16
C ASP A 538 -27.61 -46.59 0.97
N GLU A 539 -27.86 -47.83 1.39
CA GLU A 539 -29.09 -48.17 2.09
C GLU A 539 -29.16 -47.49 3.47
N LEU A 540 -28.04 -47.49 4.20
CA LEU A 540 -27.96 -46.90 5.53
C LEU A 540 -28.09 -45.37 5.46
N PHE A 541 -27.47 -44.74 4.47
CA PHE A 541 -27.60 -43.30 4.25
C PHE A 541 -29.02 -42.91 3.83
N GLN A 542 -29.62 -43.65 2.90
CA GLN A 542 -30.98 -43.38 2.42
C GLN A 542 -32.03 -43.52 3.54
N ARG A 543 -31.89 -44.53 4.41
CA ARG A 543 -32.75 -44.67 5.60
C ARG A 543 -32.68 -43.43 6.50
N ARG A 544 -31.49 -42.85 6.67
CA ARG A 544 -31.30 -41.61 7.46
C ARG A 544 -31.95 -40.40 6.79
N VAL A 545 -31.83 -40.26 5.47
CA VAL A 545 -32.49 -39.22 4.68
C VAL A 545 -34.01 -39.31 4.82
N ASP A 546 -34.58 -40.51 4.63
CA ASP A 546 -36.02 -40.72 4.66
C ASP A 546 -36.63 -40.57 6.06
N ALA A 547 -35.89 -40.96 7.11
CA ALA A 547 -36.31 -40.76 8.49
C ALA A 547 -36.51 -39.26 8.80
N HIS A 548 -35.54 -38.43 8.47
CA HIS A 548 -35.63 -36.99 8.71
C HIS A 548 -36.59 -36.27 7.77
N ARG A 549 -36.76 -36.75 6.53
CA ARG A 549 -37.78 -36.24 5.61
C ARG A 549 -39.19 -36.37 6.19
N LYS A 550 -39.51 -37.50 6.85
CA LYS A 550 -40.81 -37.71 7.51
C LYS A 550 -41.07 -36.70 8.64
N GLU A 551 -40.01 -36.15 9.23
CA GLU A 551 -40.08 -35.11 10.26
C GLU A 551 -40.09 -33.67 9.69
N GLY A 552 -40.15 -33.50 8.37
CA GLY A 552 -40.07 -32.17 7.74
C GLY A 552 -38.67 -31.55 7.84
N LYS A 553 -37.62 -32.37 7.82
CA LYS A 553 -36.22 -31.93 7.88
C LYS A 553 -35.42 -32.47 6.68
N VAL A 554 -34.36 -31.76 6.32
CA VAL A 554 -33.39 -32.17 5.30
C VAL A 554 -31.99 -32.27 5.89
N LEU A 555 -31.19 -33.22 5.39
CA LEU A 555 -29.81 -33.38 5.86
C LEU A 555 -28.88 -32.41 5.14
N ARG A 556 -28.08 -31.67 5.90
CA ARG A 556 -27.05 -30.75 5.41
C ARG A 556 -25.75 -31.01 6.12
N TYR A 557 -24.64 -30.90 5.39
CA TYR A 557 -23.31 -30.95 5.99
C TYR A 557 -22.93 -29.55 6.45
N VAL A 558 -23.04 -29.31 7.75
CA VAL A 558 -22.99 -27.98 8.36
C VAL A 558 -21.76 -27.86 9.24
N GLY A 559 -21.03 -26.77 9.04
CA GLY A 559 -20.06 -26.25 10.00
C GLY A 559 -20.73 -25.24 10.92
N SER A 560 -20.51 -25.36 12.23
CA SER A 560 -21.14 -24.51 13.24
C SER A 560 -20.15 -24.03 14.30
N VAL A 561 -20.30 -22.77 14.70
CA VAL A 561 -19.63 -22.16 15.85
C VAL A 561 -20.71 -21.55 16.74
N GLY A 562 -20.77 -21.95 18.00
CA GLY A 562 -21.75 -21.40 18.94
C GLY A 562 -21.46 -21.77 20.39
N PRO A 563 -22.44 -21.62 21.30
CA PRO A 563 -22.31 -22.00 22.72
C PRO A 563 -22.00 -23.49 22.91
N GLU A 564 -22.49 -24.31 21.98
CA GLU A 564 -22.30 -25.74 21.86
C GLU A 564 -20.86 -26.17 21.48
N GLY A 565 -19.99 -25.19 21.18
CA GLY A 565 -18.63 -25.42 20.70
C GLY A 565 -18.52 -25.29 19.18
N VAL A 566 -17.48 -25.92 18.64
CA VAL A 566 -17.14 -25.89 17.21
C VAL A 566 -17.34 -27.28 16.62
N ARG A 567 -18.31 -27.43 15.71
CA ARG A 567 -18.74 -28.74 15.20
C ARG A 567 -18.88 -28.73 13.69
N VAL A 568 -18.52 -29.82 13.04
CA VAL A 568 -18.69 -30.06 11.60
C VAL A 568 -19.26 -31.44 11.39
N GLY A 569 -20.36 -31.54 10.65
CA GLY A 569 -20.94 -32.84 10.34
C GLY A 569 -22.32 -32.76 9.71
N LEU A 570 -22.95 -33.92 9.60
CA LEU A 570 -24.28 -34.06 9.04
C LEU A 570 -25.36 -33.67 10.07
N VAL A 571 -26.13 -32.63 9.78
CA VAL A 571 -27.15 -32.06 10.66
C VAL A 571 -28.53 -32.11 9.97
N PRO A 572 -29.59 -32.57 10.67
CA PRO A 572 -30.96 -32.44 10.18
C PRO A 572 -31.46 -31.00 10.40
N VAL A 573 -31.84 -30.36 9.31
CA VAL A 573 -32.22 -28.94 9.27
C VAL A 573 -33.71 -28.82 8.91
N PRO A 574 -34.54 -28.09 9.67
CA PRO A 574 -35.95 -27.84 9.34
C PRO A 574 -36.12 -27.14 7.99
N LEU A 575 -37.23 -27.38 7.29
CA LEU A 575 -37.48 -26.80 5.96
C LEU A 575 -37.54 -25.26 5.97
N GLU A 576 -37.91 -24.66 7.09
CA GLU A 576 -37.98 -23.20 7.28
C GLU A 576 -36.60 -22.57 7.51
N HIS A 577 -35.59 -23.38 7.83
CA HIS A 577 -34.26 -22.88 8.13
C HIS A 577 -33.54 -22.41 6.85
N PRO A 578 -32.79 -21.29 6.87
CA PRO A 578 -32.17 -20.74 5.65
C PRO A 578 -31.25 -21.70 4.90
N LEU A 579 -30.57 -22.61 5.61
CA LEU A 579 -29.68 -23.61 5.02
C LEU A 579 -30.42 -24.77 4.32
N ALA A 580 -31.72 -24.97 4.58
CA ALA A 580 -32.49 -26.03 3.93
C ALA A 580 -32.61 -25.83 2.42
N ALA A 581 -32.73 -24.58 1.95
CA ALA A 581 -32.87 -24.29 0.53
C ALA A 581 -31.56 -24.39 -0.28
N VAL A 582 -30.41 -24.56 0.39
CA VAL A 582 -29.08 -24.56 -0.21
C VAL A 582 -28.77 -25.94 -0.79
N LYS A 583 -28.48 -25.98 -2.09
CA LYS A 583 -28.25 -27.20 -2.87
C LYS A 583 -27.45 -26.88 -4.14
N GLY A 584 -27.04 -27.92 -4.86
CA GLY A 584 -26.48 -27.74 -6.22
C GLY A 584 -25.08 -27.11 -6.25
N GLY A 585 -24.29 -27.30 -5.19
CA GLY A 585 -22.92 -26.80 -5.13
C GLY A 585 -22.78 -25.39 -4.56
N GLU A 586 -23.86 -24.81 -4.06
CA GLU A 586 -23.83 -23.52 -3.38
C GLU A 586 -23.27 -23.63 -1.97
N ASN A 587 -22.64 -22.54 -1.53
CA ASN A 587 -22.29 -22.30 -0.14
C ASN A 587 -23.25 -21.28 0.47
N ALA A 588 -23.48 -21.41 1.77
CA ALA A 588 -24.23 -20.44 2.53
C ALA A 588 -23.72 -20.33 3.95
N LEU A 589 -23.75 -19.12 4.50
CA LEU A 589 -23.45 -18.84 5.90
C LEU A 589 -24.60 -18.04 6.51
N SER A 590 -24.91 -18.36 7.76
CA SER A 590 -25.93 -17.76 8.59
C SER A 590 -25.28 -17.24 9.86
N PHE A 591 -25.44 -15.95 10.13
CA PHE A 591 -24.97 -15.28 11.35
C PHE A 591 -26.16 -14.92 12.21
N LEU A 592 -26.29 -15.58 13.36
CA LEU A 592 -27.24 -15.22 14.40
C LEU A 592 -26.50 -14.36 15.44
N SER A 593 -26.95 -13.13 15.62
CA SER A 593 -26.34 -12.16 16.55
C SER A 593 -27.40 -11.43 17.35
N GLU A 594 -26.98 -10.56 18.27
CA GLU A 594 -27.89 -9.70 19.03
C GLU A 594 -28.76 -8.83 18.11
N ARG A 595 -28.18 -8.31 17.02
CA ARG A 595 -28.89 -7.45 16.05
C ARG A 595 -29.63 -8.25 14.97
N TYR A 596 -29.15 -9.44 14.64
CA TYR A 596 -29.76 -10.34 13.67
C TYR A 596 -30.43 -11.51 14.38
N SER A 597 -31.46 -11.19 15.16
CA SER A 597 -32.31 -12.13 15.89
C SER A 597 -33.76 -11.60 15.90
N PRO A 598 -34.78 -12.47 15.73
CA PRO A 598 -34.68 -13.93 15.56
C PRO A 598 -34.28 -14.36 14.14
N THR A 599 -34.25 -13.43 13.18
CA THR A 599 -33.88 -13.72 11.79
C THR A 599 -32.38 -13.49 11.57
N PRO A 600 -31.60 -14.55 11.25
CA PRO A 600 -30.15 -14.41 11.06
C PRO A 600 -29.81 -13.72 9.73
N LEU A 601 -28.62 -13.12 9.66
CA LEU A 601 -28.05 -12.60 8.42
C LEU A 601 -27.51 -13.77 7.58
N VAL A 602 -27.98 -13.91 6.34
CA VAL A 602 -27.62 -15.03 5.47
C VAL A 602 -26.89 -14.55 4.23
N ILE A 603 -25.71 -15.12 3.97
CA ILE A 603 -24.92 -14.92 2.75
C ILE A 603 -24.93 -16.23 1.97
N ARG A 604 -25.36 -16.21 0.70
CA ARG A 604 -25.48 -17.40 -0.14
C ARG A 604 -24.96 -17.13 -1.55
N GLY A 605 -24.29 -18.11 -2.13
CA GLY A 605 -23.87 -18.11 -3.53
C GLY A 605 -22.90 -19.25 -3.83
N TYR A 606 -22.33 -19.25 -5.03
CA TYR A 606 -21.31 -20.25 -5.39
C TYR A 606 -20.02 -19.99 -4.61
N GLY A 607 -19.63 -20.94 -3.76
CA GLY A 607 -18.44 -20.82 -2.92
C GLY A 607 -17.24 -21.62 -3.42
N ALA A 608 -17.21 -21.95 -4.70
CA ALA A 608 -16.11 -22.61 -5.39
C ALA A 608 -16.03 -22.14 -6.85
N GLY A 609 -14.86 -22.31 -7.47
CA GLY A 609 -14.60 -21.94 -8.86
C GLY A 609 -13.52 -20.86 -9.00
N ALA A 610 -12.60 -21.08 -9.94
CA ALA A 610 -11.40 -20.24 -10.09
C ALA A 610 -11.72 -18.75 -10.32
N ALA A 611 -12.74 -18.45 -11.13
CA ALA A 611 -13.14 -17.07 -11.43
C ALA A 611 -13.66 -16.33 -10.20
N VAL A 612 -14.49 -16.98 -9.39
CA VAL A 612 -15.10 -16.38 -8.19
C VAL A 612 -14.06 -16.20 -7.09
N THR A 613 -13.19 -17.20 -6.87
CA THR A 613 -12.08 -17.09 -5.92
C THR A 613 -11.09 -15.99 -6.34
N ALA A 614 -10.69 -15.96 -7.61
CA ALA A 614 -9.79 -14.91 -8.12
C ALA A 614 -10.40 -13.51 -7.99
N ALA A 615 -11.71 -13.37 -8.22
CA ALA A 615 -12.42 -12.10 -8.01
C ALA A 615 -12.41 -11.68 -6.53
N GLY A 616 -12.56 -12.62 -5.60
CA GLY A 616 -12.42 -12.35 -4.16
C GLY A 616 -11.00 -11.90 -3.78
N VAL A 617 -9.96 -12.54 -4.34
CA VAL A 617 -8.57 -12.10 -4.15
C VAL A 617 -8.35 -10.69 -4.71
N LEU A 618 -8.86 -10.40 -5.91
CA LEU A 618 -8.78 -9.07 -6.51
C LEU A 618 -9.53 -8.02 -5.68
N ALA A 619 -10.69 -8.37 -5.11
CA ALA A 619 -11.44 -7.48 -4.22
C ALA A 619 -10.63 -7.13 -2.96
N ASP A 620 -9.93 -8.11 -2.36
CA ASP A 620 -9.03 -7.86 -1.23
C ASP A 620 -7.85 -6.95 -1.64
N VAL A 621 -7.26 -7.16 -2.82
CA VAL A 621 -6.22 -6.26 -3.37
C VAL A 621 -6.75 -4.83 -3.48
N LEU A 622 -7.94 -4.63 -4.08
CA LEU A 622 -8.54 -3.30 -4.24
C LEU A 622 -8.90 -2.64 -2.90
N ARG A 623 -9.39 -3.42 -1.92
CA ARG A 623 -9.68 -2.92 -0.56
C ARG A 623 -8.42 -2.41 0.17
N LEU A 624 -7.24 -2.93 -0.18
CA LEU A 624 -5.99 -2.35 0.30
C LEU A 624 -5.74 -0.99 -0.33
N VAL A 625 -5.91 -0.88 -1.65
CA VAL A 625 -5.62 0.34 -2.41
C VAL A 625 -6.50 1.51 -2.00
N GLU A 626 -7.82 1.32 -1.94
CA GLU A 626 -8.83 2.38 -1.75
C GLU A 626 -8.73 3.12 -0.39
N GLY A 627 -7.76 2.76 0.46
CA GLY A 627 -7.52 3.42 1.73
C GLY A 627 -8.59 3.04 2.76
N PRO A 628 -8.47 3.50 4.02
CA PRO A 628 -9.63 3.50 4.90
C PRO A 628 -10.64 4.47 4.29
N LEU A 629 -11.91 4.04 4.16
CA LEU A 629 -12.99 5.03 4.16
C LEU A 629 -12.76 5.92 5.40
N PRO A 630 -12.75 7.26 5.25
CA PRO A 630 -12.49 8.19 6.35
C PRO A 630 -13.37 7.95 7.57
#